data_AF-A0AB39BUC5-F1
#
_entry.id   AF-A0AB39BUC5-F1
#
_cell.length_a   1.000
_cell.length_b   1.000
_cell.length_c   1.000
_cell.angle_alpha   90.00
_cell.angle_beta   90.00
_cell.angle_gamma   90.00
#
_symmetry.space_group_name_H-M   'P 1'
#
loop_
_entity.id
_entity.type
_entity.pdbx_description
1 polymer ?
#
loop_
_entity_poly.entity_id
_entity_poly.type
_entity_poly.pdbx_seq_one_letter_code
_entity_poly.pdbx_strand_id
1 'polypeptide(L)' 'MIEVRFPMVDYGVRALSGFLILMFLLFVAPLSNIEWLQPGHPYRFIIVPIALIGGWGCLFLYKKVKKQKSV' A
#
# COMPACT_ATOMS: atom_id res chain seq x y z
N MET A 1 -1.14 -11.85 -28.53
CA MET A 1 -2.17 -12.01 -27.48
C MET A 1 -2.08 -10.79 -26.58
N ILE A 2 -2.87 -9.75 -26.88
CA ILE A 2 -2.88 -8.51 -26.09
C ILE A 2 -3.87 -8.76 -24.94
N GLU A 3 -3.32 -9.07 -23.77
CA GLU A 3 -4.10 -9.24 -22.55
C GLU A 3 -4.71 -7.88 -22.20
N VAL A 4 -6.02 -7.73 -22.45
CA VAL A 4 -6.79 -6.53 -22.08
C VAL A 4 -6.86 -6.48 -20.55
N ARG A 5 -5.82 -5.89 -19.97
CA ARG A 5 -5.62 -5.72 -18.54
C ARG A 5 -6.59 -4.62 -18.08
N PHE A 6 -7.69 -4.98 -17.42
CA PHE A 6 -8.67 -4.00 -16.93
C PHE A 6 -7.97 -2.99 -15.99
N PRO A 7 -7.73 -1.75 -16.45
CA PRO A 7 -6.91 -0.78 -15.71
C PRO A 7 -7.54 -0.47 -14.36
N MET A 8 -8.87 -0.46 -14.30
CA MET A 8 -9.64 -0.09 -13.09
C MET A 8 -9.38 -1.03 -11.91
N VAL A 9 -9.18 -2.34 -12.14
CA VAL A 9 -8.93 -3.30 -11.05
C VAL A 9 -7.53 -3.10 -10.46
N ASP A 10 -6.53 -2.88 -11.33
CA ASP A 10 -5.16 -2.58 -10.89
C ASP A 10 -5.11 -1.26 -10.11
N TYR A 11 -5.79 -0.22 -10.60
CA TYR A 11 -5.91 1.06 -9.89
C TYR A 11 -6.67 0.91 -8.57
N GLY A 12 -7.75 0.13 -8.54
CA GLY A 12 -8.52 -0.17 -7.34
C GLY A 12 -7.68 -0.89 -6.28
N VAL A 13 -6.95 -1.94 -6.64
CA VAL A 13 -6.05 -2.67 -5.74
C VAL A 13 -4.97 -1.75 -5.18
N ARG A 14 -4.37 -0.90 -6.01
CA ARG A 14 -3.35 0.06 -5.57
C ARG A 14 -3.92 1.13 -4.62
N ALA A 15 -5.09 1.69 -4.94
CA ALA A 15 -5.72 2.72 -4.11
C ALA A 15 -6.19 2.14 -2.77
N LEU A 16 -6.86 0.97 -2.80
CA LEU A 16 -7.37 0.30 -1.60
C LEU A 16 -6.22 -0.14 -0.68
N SER A 17 -5.17 -0.75 -1.23
CA SER A 17 -4.00 -1.15 -0.44
C SER A 17 -3.24 0.05 0.13
N GLY A 18 -3.00 1.10 -0.65
CA GLY A 18 -2.38 2.33 -0.15
C GLY A 18 -3.20 2.98 0.97
N PHE A 19 -4.54 3.03 0.82
CA PHE A 19 -5.43 3.55 1.84
C PHE A 19 -5.39 2.72 3.14
N LEU A 20 -5.43 1.38 3.04
CA LEU A 20 -5.33 0.49 4.20
C LEU A 20 -3.99 0.65 4.93
N ILE A 21 -2.88 0.75 4.18
CA ILE A 21 -1.55 0.97 4.77
C ILE A 21 -1.48 2.35 5.44
N LEU A 22 -2.06 3.37 4.83
CA LEU A 22 -2.13 4.72 5.42
C LEU A 22 -2.92 4.72 6.74
N MET A 23 -4.10 4.08 6.76
CA MET A 23 -4.90 3.94 7.97
C MET A 23 -4.16 3.15 9.06
N PHE A 24 -3.50 2.06 8.68
CA PHE A 24 -2.68 1.29 9.61
C PHE A 24 -1.56 2.14 10.21
N LEU A 25 -0.83 2.88 9.38
CA LEU A 25 0.27 3.74 9.84
C LEU A 25 -0.22 4.93 10.68
N LEU A 26 -1.42 5.44 10.44
CA LEU A 26 -1.95 6.59 11.19
C LEU A 26 -2.57 6.21 12.54
N PHE A 27 -3.19 5.03 12.64
CA PHE A 27 -3.98 4.64 13.81
C PHE A 27 -3.41 3.44 14.59
N VAL A 28 -2.85 2.44 13.91
CA VAL A 28 -2.38 1.22 14.55
C VAL A 28 -0.89 1.30 14.87
N ALA A 29 -0.08 1.77 13.93
CA ALA A 29 1.36 1.83 14.11
C ALA A 29 1.82 2.77 15.27
N PRO A 30 1.14 3.88 15.62
CA PRO A 30 1.51 4.65 16.81
C PRO A 30 1.41 3.86 18.12
N LEU A 31 0.58 2.80 18.17
CA LEU A 31 0.49 1.91 19.34
C LEU A 31 1.77 1.10 19.57
N SER A 32 2.61 0.94 18.55
CA SER A 32 3.88 0.22 18.66
C SER A 32 5.03 1.04 19.27
N ASN A 33 4.75 2.25 19.80
CA ASN A 33 5.75 3.14 20.41
C ASN A 33 6.94 3.51 19.51
N ILE A 34 6.74 3.51 18.19
CA ILE A 34 7.76 3.95 17.25
C ILE A 34 7.83 5.48 17.25
N GLU A 35 8.98 6.01 17.63
CA GLU A 35 9.22 7.44 17.91
C GLU A 35 8.82 8.36 16.75
N TRP A 36 9.23 8.04 15.51
CA TRP A 36 8.92 8.86 14.33
C TRP A 36 7.45 8.81 13.87
N LEU A 37 6.69 7.84 14.38
CA LEU A 37 5.29 7.57 14.03
C LEU A 37 4.30 8.21 15.02
N GLN A 38 4.80 8.73 16.14
CA GLN A 38 3.97 9.36 17.15
C GLN A 38 3.34 10.67 16.68
N PRO A 39 2.13 10.99 17.17
CA PRO A 39 1.48 12.27 16.90
C PRO A 39 2.32 13.42 17.47
N GLY A 40 2.79 14.32 16.60
CA GLY A 40 3.62 15.47 16.97
C GLY A 40 5.07 15.37 16.50
N HIS A 41 5.53 14.21 16.05
CA HIS A 41 6.89 14.06 15.54
C HIS A 41 7.05 14.76 14.17
N PRO A 42 8.13 15.54 13.94
CA PRO A 42 8.32 16.27 12.69
C PRO A 42 8.40 15.35 11.46
N TYR A 43 8.80 14.09 11.63
CA TYR A 43 8.94 13.11 10.54
C TYR A 43 7.67 12.33 10.21
N ARG A 44 6.53 12.63 10.86
CA ARG A 44 5.27 11.90 10.63
C ARG A 44 4.77 12.01 9.18
N PHE A 45 5.19 13.03 8.42
CA PHE A 45 4.86 13.18 7.00
C PHE A 45 5.36 12.02 6.13
N ILE A 46 6.36 11.25 6.59
CA ILE A 46 6.93 10.10 5.87
C ILE A 46 5.93 8.94 5.76
N ILE A 47 4.87 8.94 6.58
CA ILE A 47 3.78 7.96 6.50
C ILE A 47 3.15 7.93 5.10
N VAL A 48 2.97 9.09 4.46
CA VAL A 48 2.35 9.21 3.13
C VAL A 48 3.19 8.55 2.03
N PRO A 49 4.49 8.87 1.84
CA PRO A 49 5.32 8.19 0.86
C PRO A 49 5.47 6.69 1.14
N ILE A 50 5.53 6.26 2.41
CA ILE A 50 5.55 4.83 2.75
C ILE A 50 4.25 4.14 2.29
N ALA A 51 3.08 4.73 2.54
CA ALA A 51 1.80 4.19 2.11
C ALA A 51 1.71 4.10 0.58
N LEU A 52 2.23 5.09 -0.15
CA LEU A 52 2.28 5.09 -1.61
C LEU A 52 3.18 3.97 -2.15
N ILE A 53 4.39 3.81 -1.60
CA ILE A 53 5.32 2.74 -1.98
C ILE A 53 4.72 1.37 -1.62
N GLY A 54 4.09 1.25 -0.45
CA GLY A 54 3.40 0.05 -0.01
C GLY A 54 2.27 -0.37 -0.96
N GLY A 55 1.46 0.58 -1.43
CA GLY A 55 0.42 0.30 -2.42
C GLY A 55 0.97 -0.22 -3.76
N TRP A 56 2.14 0.27 -4.20
CA TRP A 56 2.85 -0.30 -5.35
C TRP A 56 3.37 -1.72 -5.08
N GLY A 57 3.90 -1.97 -3.88
CA GLY A 57 4.34 -3.31 -3.45
C GLY A 57 3.20 -4.32 -3.45
N CYS A 58 2.04 -3.95 -2.91
CA CYS A 58 0.83 -4.78 -2.95
C CYS A 58 0.36 -5.07 -4.38
N LEU A 59 0.39 -4.07 -5.26
CA LEU A 59 0.05 -4.27 -6.68
C LEU A 59 1.03 -5.24 -7.37
N PHE A 60 2.33 -5.14 -7.06
CA PHE A 60 3.34 -6.04 -7.62
C PHE A 60 3.13 -7.49 -7.16
N LEU A 61 2.86 -7.69 -5.86
CA LEU A 61 2.54 -9.01 -5.30
C LEU A 61 1.25 -9.59 -5.89
N TYR A 62 0.20 -8.77 -6.01
CA TYR A 62 -1.06 -9.18 -6.64
C TYR A 62 -0.84 -9.70 -8.07
N LYS A 63 -0.04 -8.98 -8.86
CA LYS A 63 0.32 -9.38 -10.24
C LYS A 63 1.13 -10.68 -10.26
N LYS A 64 2.07 -10.88 -9.33
CA LYS A 64 2.83 -12.13 -9.22
C LYS A 64 1.93 -13.32 -8.88
N VAL A 65 1.05 -13.19 -7.89
CA VAL A 65 0.14 -14.27 -7.47
C VAL A 65 -0.86 -14.60 -8.58
N LYS A 66 -1.43 -13.58 -9.24
CA LYS A 66 -2.35 -13.79 -10.37
C LYS A 66 -1.66 -14.54 -11.52
N LYS A 67 -0.40 -14.19 -11.83
CA LYS A 67 0.39 -14.86 -12.87
C LYS A 67 0.65 -16.33 -12.54
N GLN A 68 0.92 -16.67 -11.29
CA GLN A 68 1.08 -18.09 -10.87
C GLN A 68 -0.22 -18.88 -10.93
N LYS A 69 -1.37 -18.25 -10.66
CA LYS A 69 -2.68 -18.93 -10.70
C LYS A 69 -3.18 -19.23 -12.12
N SER A 70 -2.52 -18.67 -13.13
CA SER A 70 -2.88 -18.80 -14.55
C SER A 70 -1.99 -19.79 -15.31
N VAL A 71 -1.10 -20.50 -14.60
CA VAL A 71 -0.21 -21.55 -15.11
C VAL A 71 -0.71 -22.90 -14.64
#